data_AF-A0A964LCT4-F1
#
_entry.id   AF-A0A964LCT4-F1
#
_cell.length_a   1.000
_cell.length_b   1.000
_cell.length_c   1.000
_cell.angle_alpha   90.00
_cell.angle_beta   90.00
_cell.angle_gamma   90.00
#
_symmetry.space_group_name_H-M   'P 1'
#
loop_
_entity.id
_entity.type
_entity.pdbx_description
1 polymer ?
#
loop_
_entity_poly.entity_id
_entity_poly.type
_entity_poly.pdbx_seq_one_letter_code
_entity_poly.pdbx_strand_id
1 'polypeptide(L)'
;MRLAKTVLFGLAMFLICFGFNAVGQEKDKKKTEPKKQANVWTDPADAPIDYQIQGEYVAVEGKGAAQVVARGNGKFDVYVLEGGLPGAGWDPKSKKVKYEAKLDPEKGTAEFKGVNAEGLIVAKLKRLRMGQDSKYDRVERKSPTLGAQPPEGAVILFDGKNADEWKPGKMVGDLLGVENTTKKSFKNFTLHIEFRTPFQPTAGGQGRGNSGVYVCGREVQVLDSFGLKGENNECGGIYSERAPNVNMCYPPLVWQTFDIEHRAGKVDPETKKQGSPRITVRHNGVLIHENVELKGGGNQGNLHLQNHGNPVVYRNVWLVEVK
;
A
#
# COMPACT_ATOMS: atom_id res chain seq x y z
N MET A 1 26.26 -28.86 65.34
CA MET A 1 27.35 -29.64 64.71
C MET A 1 26.81 -30.27 63.45
N ARG A 2 27.51 -30.09 62.31
CA ARG A 2 27.15 -30.59 60.97
C ARG A 2 26.94 -32.11 60.97
N LEU A 3 26.03 -32.63 60.14
CA LEU A 3 26.38 -33.56 59.05
C LEU A 3 25.16 -33.87 58.17
N ALA A 4 25.38 -33.87 56.86
CA ALA A 4 24.48 -34.38 55.84
C ALA A 4 24.48 -35.93 55.81
N LYS A 5 23.41 -36.54 55.27
CA LYS A 5 23.48 -37.60 54.24
C LYS A 5 22.10 -38.07 53.77
N THR A 6 22.00 -38.16 52.45
CA THR A 6 21.02 -38.82 51.58
C THR A 6 20.80 -40.29 51.93
N VAL A 7 19.63 -40.87 51.58
CA VAL A 7 19.46 -42.11 50.77
C VAL A 7 17.97 -42.42 50.56
N LEU A 8 17.69 -43.05 49.42
CA LEU A 8 16.45 -43.32 48.68
C LEU A 8 15.86 -44.72 49.02
N PHE A 9 14.62 -44.96 48.55
CA PHE A 9 13.95 -46.23 48.11
C PHE A 9 12.73 -46.79 48.89
N GLY A 10 11.70 -47.20 48.09
CA GLY A 10 10.75 -48.30 48.37
C GLY A 10 9.31 -47.87 48.68
N LEU A 11 8.42 -47.67 47.70
CA LEU A 11 7.52 -48.64 47.01
C LEU A 11 6.36 -49.19 47.87
N ALA A 12 5.12 -48.84 47.52
CA ALA A 12 3.93 -49.68 47.72
C ALA A 12 2.83 -49.34 46.71
N MET A 13 2.22 -50.39 46.19
CA MET A 13 1.36 -50.51 45.01
C MET A 13 -0.11 -50.65 45.45
N PHE A 14 -1.07 -50.08 44.71
CA PHE A 14 -2.44 -50.62 44.69
C PHE A 14 -3.11 -50.34 43.32
N LEU A 15 -3.48 -51.43 42.64
CA LEU A 15 -4.30 -51.47 41.43
C LEU A 15 -5.77 -51.19 41.76
N ILE A 16 -6.51 -50.50 40.88
CA ILE A 16 -7.88 -50.86 40.48
C ILE A 16 -8.08 -50.52 38.98
N CYS A 17 -8.63 -51.49 38.24
CA CYS A 17 -8.90 -51.48 36.80
C CYS A 17 -10.30 -50.92 36.43
N PHE A 18 -10.44 -50.68 35.11
CA PHE A 18 -11.64 -50.65 34.26
C PHE A 18 -12.23 -49.30 33.85
N GLY A 19 -12.40 -49.14 32.52
CA GLY A 19 -13.42 -48.28 31.93
C GLY A 19 -13.04 -47.60 30.61
N PHE A 20 -12.99 -48.35 29.51
CA PHE A 20 -13.04 -47.78 28.16
C PHE A 20 -14.43 -47.14 27.95
N ASN A 21 -14.48 -45.87 27.57
CA ASN A 21 -15.56 -45.33 26.75
C ASN A 21 -15.06 -44.09 26.00
N ALA A 22 -14.87 -44.26 24.69
CA ALA A 22 -14.63 -43.18 23.75
C ALA A 22 -15.97 -42.46 23.49
N VAL A 23 -16.03 -41.18 23.84
CA VAL A 23 -16.99 -40.25 23.24
C VAL A 23 -16.16 -39.17 22.56
N GLY A 24 -16.05 -39.29 21.23
CA GLY A 24 -15.54 -38.22 20.40
C GLY A 24 -16.51 -37.04 20.44
N GLN A 25 -16.05 -35.90 20.95
CA GLN A 25 -16.69 -34.62 20.64
C GLN A 25 -16.15 -34.13 19.30
N GLU A 26 -16.97 -34.24 18.24
CA GLU A 26 -16.81 -33.41 17.05
C GLU A 26 -16.92 -31.95 17.48
N LYS A 27 -15.77 -31.25 17.49
CA LYS A 27 -15.76 -29.80 17.57
C LYS A 27 -16.21 -29.27 16.22
N ASP A 28 -17.46 -28.83 16.15
CA ASP A 28 -17.97 -27.95 15.11
C ASP A 28 -16.98 -26.81 14.86
N LYS A 29 -16.22 -26.91 13.76
CA LYS A 29 -15.43 -25.81 13.24
C LYS A 29 -16.41 -24.81 12.61
N LYS A 30 -17.00 -23.95 13.44
CA LYS A 30 -17.58 -22.69 12.97
C LYS A 30 -16.51 -21.99 12.14
N LYS A 31 -16.71 -21.90 10.83
CA LYS A 31 -15.98 -20.97 9.96
C LYS A 31 -16.24 -19.58 10.52
N THR A 32 -15.31 -19.06 11.30
CA THR A 32 -15.29 -17.66 11.67
C THR A 32 -15.08 -16.85 10.41
N GLU A 33 -16.14 -16.22 9.93
CA GLU A 33 -16.02 -15.09 9.01
C GLU A 33 -15.03 -14.07 9.60
N PRO A 34 -14.15 -13.48 8.79
CA PRO A 34 -13.19 -12.50 9.29
C PRO A 34 -13.96 -11.32 9.88
N LYS A 35 -13.76 -11.06 11.17
CA LYS A 35 -14.29 -9.87 11.84
C LYS A 35 -13.86 -8.64 11.04
N LYS A 36 -14.83 -7.84 10.56
CA LYS A 36 -14.60 -6.51 9.97
C LYS A 36 -13.71 -5.75 10.97
N GLN A 37 -12.44 -5.51 10.65
CA GLN A 37 -11.58 -4.69 11.49
C GLN A 37 -12.26 -3.32 11.61
N ALA A 38 -12.53 -2.88 12.85
CA ALA A 38 -13.14 -1.57 13.06
C ALA A 38 -12.32 -0.49 12.32
N ASN A 39 -13.00 0.36 11.56
CA ASN A 39 -12.42 1.46 10.77
C ASN A 39 -11.53 1.06 9.57
N VAL A 40 -11.79 -0.09 8.94
CA VAL A 40 -11.16 -0.49 7.67
C VAL A 40 -12.23 -0.68 6.60
N TRP A 41 -12.05 0.01 5.46
CA TRP A 41 -12.94 -0.10 4.30
C TRP A 41 -12.15 -0.50 3.06
N THR A 42 -12.72 -1.39 2.25
CA THR A 42 -12.14 -1.89 0.99
C THR A 42 -13.04 -1.60 -0.22
N ASP A 43 -14.24 -1.06 0.03
CA ASP A 43 -15.20 -0.66 -0.99
C ASP A 43 -15.60 0.81 -0.77
N PRO A 44 -15.43 1.70 -1.77
CA PRO A 44 -15.93 3.07 -1.72
C PRO A 44 -17.40 3.22 -1.32
N ALA A 45 -18.27 2.26 -1.70
CA ALA A 45 -19.70 2.32 -1.41
C ALA A 45 -20.01 2.19 0.10
N ASP A 46 -19.16 1.47 0.83
CA ASP A 46 -19.27 1.28 2.28
C ASP A 46 -18.58 2.40 3.08
N ALA A 47 -17.80 3.25 2.43
CA ALA A 47 -16.90 4.19 3.09
C ALA A 47 -17.68 5.39 3.67
N PRO A 48 -17.29 5.90 4.85
CA PRO A 48 -18.00 6.98 5.54
C PRO A 48 -17.81 8.32 4.82
N ILE A 49 -18.52 9.35 5.28
CA ILE A 49 -18.43 10.72 4.75
C ILE A 49 -16.98 11.25 4.70
N ASP A 50 -16.12 10.83 5.63
CA ASP A 50 -14.69 11.15 5.63
C ASP A 50 -14.01 10.76 4.32
N TYR A 51 -14.36 9.62 3.72
CA TYR A 51 -13.84 9.21 2.41
C TYR A 51 -14.35 10.10 1.28
N GLN A 52 -15.62 10.52 1.34
CA GLN A 52 -16.23 11.37 0.31
C GLN A 52 -15.61 12.78 0.30
N ILE A 53 -15.18 13.25 1.48
CA ILE A 53 -14.46 14.52 1.67
C ILE A 53 -12.98 14.39 1.30
N GLN A 54 -12.34 13.27 1.63
CA GLN A 54 -10.96 13.00 1.27
C GLN A 54 -10.76 13.03 -0.25
N GLY A 55 -9.63 13.58 -0.68
CA GLY A 55 -9.23 13.56 -2.08
C GLY A 55 -8.37 14.74 -2.47
N GLU A 56 -8.21 14.88 -3.78
CA GLU A 56 -7.49 15.97 -4.41
C GLU A 56 -8.47 17.03 -4.89
N TYR A 57 -8.11 18.29 -4.71
CA TYR A 57 -8.92 19.45 -5.08
C TYR A 57 -8.05 20.39 -5.90
N VAL A 58 -8.56 20.87 -7.03
CA VAL A 58 -7.82 21.78 -7.93
C VAL A 58 -8.59 23.08 -8.05
N ALA A 59 -7.87 24.19 -8.02
CA ALA A 59 -8.47 25.51 -8.15
C ALA A 59 -9.22 25.63 -9.48
N VAL A 60 -10.43 26.18 -9.43
CA VAL A 60 -11.23 26.48 -10.62
C VAL A 60 -10.53 27.55 -11.47
N GLU A 61 -9.87 28.50 -10.80
CA GLU A 61 -9.06 29.55 -11.41
C GLU A 61 -7.66 29.57 -10.79
N GLY A 62 -6.63 29.81 -11.62
CA GLY A 62 -5.24 29.81 -11.18
C GLY A 62 -4.60 28.41 -11.13
N LYS A 63 -3.50 28.29 -10.38
CA LYS A 63 -2.68 27.05 -10.30
C LYS A 63 -2.62 26.45 -8.89
N GLY A 64 -3.62 26.71 -8.05
CA GLY A 64 -3.68 26.15 -6.71
C GLY A 64 -4.20 24.71 -6.71
N ALA A 65 -3.77 23.90 -5.74
CA ALA A 65 -4.43 22.65 -5.41
C ALA A 65 -4.42 22.39 -3.89
N ALA A 66 -5.15 21.36 -3.47
CA ALA A 66 -5.08 20.84 -2.12
C ALA A 66 -5.23 19.32 -2.09
N GLN A 67 -4.59 18.69 -1.11
CA GLN A 67 -4.85 17.30 -0.73
C GLN A 67 -5.53 17.30 0.65
N VAL A 68 -6.78 16.85 0.70
CA VAL A 68 -7.54 16.70 1.94
C VAL A 68 -7.45 15.26 2.37
N VAL A 69 -6.79 14.98 3.49
CA VAL A 69 -6.53 13.62 4.02
C VAL A 69 -7.40 13.38 5.25
N ALA A 70 -8.23 12.35 5.22
CA ALA A 70 -9.02 11.97 6.38
C ALA A 70 -8.14 11.37 7.49
N ARG A 71 -8.40 11.79 8.73
CA ARG A 71 -7.79 11.29 9.97
C ARG A 71 -8.80 10.53 10.85
N GLY A 72 -10.01 10.34 10.33
CA GLY A 72 -11.09 9.61 10.95
C GLY A 72 -11.89 10.48 11.91
N ASN A 73 -13.11 10.04 12.22
CA ASN A 73 -14.03 10.73 13.14
C ASN A 73 -14.26 12.19 12.71
N GLY A 74 -14.38 12.45 11.40
CA GLY A 74 -14.62 13.78 10.85
C GLY A 74 -13.44 14.73 10.98
N LYS A 75 -12.22 14.25 11.22
CA LYS A 75 -11.00 15.07 11.25
C LYS A 75 -10.24 14.94 9.93
N PHE A 76 -9.63 16.03 9.48
CA PHE A 76 -8.87 16.07 8.22
C PHE A 76 -7.59 16.88 8.38
N ASP A 77 -6.54 16.45 7.70
CA ASP A 77 -5.42 17.31 7.36
C ASP A 77 -5.66 17.88 5.96
N VAL A 78 -5.49 19.19 5.80
CA VAL A 78 -5.60 19.89 4.51
C VAL A 78 -4.23 20.40 4.13
N TYR A 79 -3.65 19.83 3.08
CA TYR A 79 -2.37 20.28 2.53
C TYR A 79 -2.64 21.17 1.34
N VAL A 80 -2.37 22.47 1.49
CA VAL A 80 -2.46 23.44 0.38
C VAL A 80 -1.17 23.39 -0.42
N LEU A 81 -1.31 23.33 -1.75
CA LEU A 81 -0.24 23.11 -2.71
C LEU A 81 -0.26 24.23 -3.75
N GLU A 82 0.81 25.01 -3.78
CA GLU A 82 1.01 26.04 -4.79
C GLU A 82 1.55 25.42 -6.09
N GLY A 83 1.00 25.83 -7.24
CA GLY A 83 1.47 25.37 -8.55
C GLY A 83 0.80 24.08 -9.07
N GLY A 84 0.10 23.32 -8.23
CA GLY A 84 -0.75 22.20 -8.66
C GLY A 84 -0.71 21.00 -7.71
N LEU A 85 -1.01 19.82 -8.23
CA LEU A 85 -0.94 18.54 -7.50
C LEU A 85 0.43 17.87 -7.71
N PRO A 86 0.84 16.90 -6.87
CA PRO A 86 2.03 16.09 -7.13
C PRO A 86 1.96 15.42 -8.51
N GLY A 87 3.03 15.55 -9.29
CA GLY A 87 3.10 15.09 -10.69
C GLY A 87 2.28 15.90 -11.69
N ALA A 88 1.66 17.00 -11.26
CA ALA A 88 0.85 17.89 -12.10
C ALA A 88 1.06 19.36 -11.66
N GLY A 89 2.29 19.86 -11.82
CA GLY A 89 2.66 21.26 -11.60
C GLY A 89 3.27 21.59 -10.25
N TRP A 90 2.98 20.82 -9.19
CA TRP A 90 3.59 21.04 -7.87
C TRP A 90 5.07 20.70 -7.86
N ASP A 91 5.90 21.58 -7.31
CA ASP A 91 7.33 21.34 -7.09
C ASP A 91 7.55 20.56 -5.77
N PRO A 92 8.14 19.34 -5.81
CA PRO A 92 8.44 18.54 -4.62
C PRO A 92 9.33 19.23 -3.56
N LYS A 93 10.07 20.27 -3.94
CA LYS A 93 10.91 21.05 -3.01
C LYS A 93 10.12 22.16 -2.30
N SER A 94 8.93 22.49 -2.78
CA SER A 94 8.08 23.51 -2.17
C SER A 94 7.47 23.03 -0.85
N LYS A 95 7.18 23.96 0.06
CA LYS A 95 6.54 23.63 1.34
C LYS A 95 5.08 23.23 1.12
N LYS A 96 4.64 22.15 1.76
CA LYS A 96 3.22 21.85 1.95
C LYS A 96 2.75 22.58 3.21
N VAL A 97 1.78 23.49 3.09
CA VAL A 97 1.17 24.12 4.28
C VAL A 97 0.04 23.22 4.75
N LYS A 98 0.17 22.70 5.98
CA LYS A 98 -0.85 21.84 6.61
C LYS A 98 -1.79 22.69 7.47
N TYR A 99 -3.08 22.45 7.29
CA TYR A 99 -4.14 22.87 8.21
C TYR A 99 -4.88 21.64 8.74
N GLU A 100 -5.62 21.83 9.82
CA GLU A 100 -6.52 20.80 10.37
C GLU A 100 -7.96 21.28 10.22
N ALA A 101 -8.83 20.38 9.76
CA ALA A 101 -10.26 20.63 9.63
C ALA A 101 -11.08 19.62 10.43
N LYS A 102 -12.25 20.06 10.89
CA LYS A 102 -13.22 19.19 11.58
C LYS A 102 -14.60 19.32 10.92
N LEU A 103 -15.21 18.18 10.60
CA LEU A 103 -16.55 18.07 10.06
C LEU A 103 -17.58 18.44 11.12
N ASP A 104 -18.45 19.38 10.75
CA ASP A 104 -19.75 19.59 11.34
C ASP A 104 -20.75 18.68 10.59
N PRO A 105 -21.23 17.59 11.21
CA PRO A 105 -22.10 16.63 10.53
C PRO A 105 -23.50 17.20 10.23
N GLU A 106 -23.95 18.21 10.98
CA GLU A 106 -25.24 18.86 10.75
C GLU A 106 -25.19 19.74 9.51
N LYS A 107 -24.09 20.50 9.35
CA LYS A 107 -23.88 21.36 8.18
C LYS A 107 -23.33 20.60 6.97
N GLY A 108 -22.70 19.44 7.19
CA GLY A 108 -22.01 18.70 6.13
C GLY A 108 -20.78 19.43 5.62
N THR A 109 -20.11 20.20 6.49
CA THR A 109 -18.96 21.03 6.14
C THR A 109 -17.80 20.82 7.11
N ALA A 110 -16.56 20.86 6.61
CA ALA A 110 -15.37 20.85 7.45
C ALA A 110 -14.60 22.16 7.32
N GLU A 111 -14.37 22.85 8.43
CA GLU A 111 -13.73 24.17 8.48
C GLU A 111 -12.28 24.07 8.96
N PHE A 112 -11.39 24.88 8.39
CA PHE A 112 -10.02 25.07 8.88
C PHE A 112 -9.66 26.55 8.92
N LYS A 113 -8.80 26.91 9.88
CA LYS A 113 -8.29 28.26 10.05
C LYS A 113 -6.81 28.23 10.42
N GLY A 114 -6.04 29.14 9.84
CA GLY A 114 -4.65 29.38 10.20
C GLY A 114 -4.24 30.81 9.87
N VAL A 115 -3.00 31.16 10.23
CA VAL A 115 -2.49 32.54 10.19
C VAL A 115 -2.66 33.22 8.83
N ASN A 116 -2.52 32.45 7.73
CA ASN A 116 -2.52 32.97 6.36
C ASN A 116 -3.67 32.45 5.49
N ALA A 117 -4.51 31.53 6.00
CA ALA A 117 -5.64 31.01 5.25
C ALA A 117 -6.71 30.46 6.19
N GLU A 118 -7.96 30.71 5.84
CA GLU A 118 -9.11 30.00 6.36
C GLU A 118 -9.91 29.42 5.19
N GLY A 119 -10.63 28.34 5.44
CA GLY A 119 -11.37 27.67 4.39
C GLY A 119 -12.40 26.69 4.89
N LEU A 120 -13.24 26.28 3.94
CA LEU A 120 -14.41 25.45 4.14
C LEU A 120 -14.45 24.35 3.08
N ILE A 121 -14.58 23.11 3.52
CA ILE A 121 -14.82 21.96 2.66
C ILE A 121 -16.30 21.64 2.72
N VAL A 122 -17.00 21.77 1.59
CA VAL A 122 -18.43 21.51 1.48
C VAL A 122 -18.63 20.11 0.90
N ALA A 123 -18.87 19.12 1.78
CA ALA A 123 -18.85 17.70 1.43
C ALA A 123 -19.82 17.35 0.31
N LYS A 124 -21.08 17.80 0.44
CA LYS A 124 -22.14 17.55 -0.56
C LYS A 124 -21.81 18.11 -1.94
N LEU A 125 -21.06 19.21 -2.01
CA LEU A 125 -20.65 19.84 -3.25
C LEU A 125 -19.30 19.33 -3.77
N LYS A 126 -18.60 18.49 -2.99
CA LYS A 126 -17.22 18.07 -3.26
C LYS A 126 -16.32 19.26 -3.62
N ARG A 127 -16.46 20.35 -2.87
CA ARG A 127 -15.81 21.63 -3.13
C ARG A 127 -15.06 22.12 -1.91
N LEU A 128 -13.88 22.67 -2.12
CA LEU A 128 -13.12 23.40 -1.11
C LEU A 128 -13.15 24.89 -1.46
N ARG A 129 -13.35 25.74 -0.45
CA ARG A 129 -13.23 27.20 -0.55
C ARG A 129 -12.11 27.65 0.36
N MET A 130 -11.29 28.57 -0.12
CA MET A 130 -10.19 29.14 0.65
C MET A 130 -10.20 30.67 0.49
N GLY A 131 -10.22 31.40 1.61
CA GLY A 131 -10.49 32.82 1.61
C GLY A 131 -11.88 33.17 1.04
N GLN A 132 -12.06 34.41 0.61
CA GLN A 132 -13.37 34.91 0.14
C GLN A 132 -13.78 34.33 -1.22
N ASP A 133 -12.83 34.13 -2.14
CA ASP A 133 -13.16 33.85 -3.55
C ASP A 133 -12.53 32.59 -4.16
N SER A 134 -11.50 31.98 -3.54
CA SER A 134 -10.81 30.86 -4.18
C SER A 134 -11.64 29.57 -4.03
N LYS A 135 -12.06 29.01 -5.16
CA LYS A 135 -12.85 27.77 -5.25
C LYS A 135 -12.00 26.66 -5.84
N TYR A 136 -12.14 25.47 -5.28
CA TYR A 136 -11.44 24.28 -5.71
C TYR A 136 -12.45 23.13 -5.86
N ASP A 137 -12.44 22.46 -6.99
CA ASP A 137 -13.30 21.30 -7.24
C ASP A 137 -12.53 20.00 -7.03
N ARG A 138 -13.19 19.00 -6.43
CA ARG A 138 -12.58 17.67 -6.24
C ARG A 138 -12.33 17.02 -7.60
N VAL A 139 -11.13 16.46 -7.75
CA VAL A 139 -10.74 15.71 -8.94
C VAL A 139 -10.44 14.26 -8.59
N GLU A 140 -10.73 13.36 -9.53
CA GLU A 140 -10.36 11.95 -9.44
C GLU A 140 -9.39 11.64 -10.57
N ARG A 141 -8.09 11.58 -10.25
CA ARG A 141 -7.06 11.21 -11.22
C ARG A 141 -7.00 9.68 -11.38
N LYS A 142 -6.72 9.25 -12.60
CA LYS A 142 -6.46 7.85 -12.94
C LYS A 142 -5.07 7.75 -13.55
N SER A 143 -4.40 6.64 -13.27
CA SER A 143 -3.12 6.36 -13.92
C SER A 143 -3.35 6.19 -15.43
N PRO A 144 -2.45 6.73 -16.29
CA PRO A 144 -2.51 6.50 -17.72
C PRO A 144 -2.22 5.05 -18.13
N THR A 145 -1.61 4.24 -17.24
CA THR A 145 -1.36 2.81 -17.48
C THR A 145 -2.40 1.91 -16.81
N LEU A 146 -3.45 2.48 -16.21
CA LEU A 146 -4.52 1.69 -15.59
C LEU A 146 -5.27 0.87 -16.65
N GLY A 147 -5.38 -0.45 -16.43
CA GLY A 147 -6.01 -1.38 -17.34
C GLY A 147 -5.17 -1.69 -18.58
N ALA A 148 -3.87 -1.34 -18.58
CA ALA A 148 -2.98 -1.60 -19.69
C ALA A 148 -3.00 -3.10 -20.03
N GLN A 149 -3.29 -3.39 -21.30
CA GLN A 149 -3.32 -4.76 -21.79
C GLN A 149 -1.89 -5.32 -21.82
N PRO A 150 -1.70 -6.60 -21.43
CA PRO A 150 -0.42 -7.25 -21.61
C PRO A 150 0.01 -7.16 -23.10
N PRO A 151 1.22 -6.70 -23.41
CA PRO A 151 1.72 -6.71 -24.78
C PRO A 151 1.97 -8.14 -25.25
N GLU A 152 2.17 -8.30 -26.56
CA GLU A 152 2.52 -9.60 -27.13
C GLU A 152 3.79 -10.18 -26.47
N GLY A 153 3.74 -11.48 -26.13
CA GLY A 153 4.84 -12.17 -25.44
C GLY A 153 4.92 -11.92 -23.93
N ALA A 154 4.00 -11.14 -23.35
CA ALA A 154 3.94 -10.98 -21.90
C ALA A 154 3.57 -12.27 -21.18
N VAL A 155 4.24 -12.52 -20.06
CA VAL A 155 3.83 -13.51 -19.06
C VAL A 155 2.73 -12.88 -18.22
N ILE A 156 1.51 -13.41 -18.37
CA ILE A 156 0.37 -13.01 -17.54
C ILE A 156 0.50 -13.72 -16.19
N LEU A 157 0.68 -12.94 -15.12
CA LEU A 157 0.77 -13.48 -13.77
C LEU A 157 -0.60 -13.48 -13.08
N PHE A 158 -1.45 -12.50 -13.38
CA PHE A 158 -2.80 -12.43 -12.83
C PHE A 158 -3.72 -11.54 -13.67
N ASP A 159 -4.83 -12.10 -14.17
CA ASP A 159 -5.83 -11.41 -15.00
C ASP A 159 -7.23 -11.36 -14.35
N GLY A 160 -7.35 -11.83 -13.10
CA GLY A 160 -8.63 -11.93 -12.38
C GLY A 160 -9.29 -13.32 -12.45
N LYS A 161 -8.79 -14.26 -13.27
CA LYS A 161 -9.40 -15.59 -13.39
C LYS A 161 -8.91 -16.59 -12.34
N ASN A 162 -7.60 -16.68 -12.15
CA ASN A 162 -6.97 -17.56 -11.17
C ASN A 162 -5.62 -17.00 -10.72
N ALA A 163 -5.05 -17.59 -9.66
CA ALA A 163 -3.74 -17.24 -9.13
C ALA A 163 -2.72 -18.38 -9.33
N ASP A 164 -2.80 -19.12 -10.45
CA ASP A 164 -1.99 -20.32 -10.67
C ASP A 164 -0.50 -20.05 -10.79
N GLU A 165 -0.08 -18.83 -11.17
CA GLU A 165 1.32 -18.43 -11.19
C GLU A 165 1.87 -18.07 -9.80
N TRP A 166 1.03 -18.10 -8.76
CA TRP A 166 1.36 -17.67 -7.39
C TRP A 166 1.27 -18.81 -6.38
N LYS A 167 2.03 -18.68 -5.30
CA LYS A 167 1.95 -19.51 -4.08
C LYS A 167 1.81 -18.58 -2.87
N PRO A 168 0.82 -18.80 -1.98
CA PRO A 168 -0.17 -19.87 -2.01
C PRO A 168 -1.32 -19.65 -3.01
N GLY A 169 -1.36 -18.54 -3.76
CA GLY A 169 -2.44 -18.24 -4.70
C GLY A 169 -3.66 -17.65 -3.99
N LYS A 170 -3.45 -16.81 -2.97
CA LYS A 170 -4.52 -16.24 -2.16
C LYS A 170 -5.34 -15.22 -2.95
N MET A 171 -6.61 -15.52 -3.17
CA MET A 171 -7.60 -14.65 -3.81
C MET A 171 -8.44 -13.87 -2.79
N VAL A 172 -8.95 -12.71 -3.19
CA VAL A 172 -9.96 -11.90 -2.49
C VAL A 172 -11.04 -11.54 -3.51
N GLY A 173 -12.09 -12.36 -3.59
CA GLY A 173 -13.03 -12.28 -4.72
C GLY A 173 -12.32 -12.61 -6.04
N ASP A 174 -12.42 -11.73 -7.02
CA ASP A 174 -11.73 -11.77 -8.31
C ASP A 174 -10.37 -11.06 -8.31
N LEU A 175 -9.88 -10.64 -7.14
CA LEU A 175 -8.61 -9.92 -6.97
C LEU A 175 -7.55 -10.81 -6.33
N LEU A 176 -6.28 -10.47 -6.56
CA LEU A 176 -5.15 -11.12 -5.92
C LEU A 176 -4.87 -10.44 -4.57
N GLY A 177 -4.77 -11.24 -3.49
CA GLY A 177 -4.48 -10.74 -2.15
C GLY A 177 -2.97 -10.59 -1.87
N VAL A 178 -2.66 -10.00 -0.71
CA VAL A 178 -1.33 -10.06 -0.09
C VAL A 178 -0.92 -11.48 0.29
N GLU A 179 0.36 -11.67 0.62
CA GLU A 179 1.00 -12.97 0.89
C GLU A 179 0.98 -13.86 -0.35
N ASN A 180 1.45 -13.36 -1.49
CA ASN A 180 1.55 -14.14 -2.73
C ASN A 180 2.93 -13.97 -3.34
N THR A 181 3.57 -15.09 -3.67
CA THR A 181 4.89 -15.11 -4.34
C THR A 181 4.75 -15.82 -5.67
N THR A 182 5.34 -15.30 -6.74
CA THR A 182 5.33 -16.02 -8.03
C THR A 182 6.05 -17.36 -7.89
N LYS A 183 5.59 -18.39 -8.60
CA LYS A 183 6.26 -19.70 -8.64
C LYS A 183 7.58 -19.62 -9.41
N LYS A 184 7.60 -18.83 -10.48
CA LYS A 184 8.77 -18.59 -11.34
C LYS A 184 9.61 -17.41 -10.84
N SER A 185 10.91 -17.47 -11.14
CA SER A 185 11.87 -16.40 -10.91
C SER A 185 12.24 -15.74 -12.23
N PHE A 186 12.43 -14.43 -12.21
CA PHE A 186 12.69 -13.59 -13.37
C PHE A 186 14.00 -12.84 -13.19
N LYS A 187 14.72 -12.55 -14.28
CA LYS A 187 16.03 -11.90 -14.26
C LYS A 187 15.95 -10.46 -14.75
N ASN A 188 15.67 -10.27 -16.03
CA ASN A 188 15.53 -8.96 -16.66
C ASN A 188 14.09 -8.86 -17.17
N PHE A 189 13.33 -7.87 -16.73
CA PHE A 189 11.93 -7.73 -17.14
C PHE A 189 11.39 -6.33 -16.95
N THR A 190 10.28 -6.04 -17.61
CA THR A 190 9.40 -4.91 -17.32
C THR A 190 8.08 -5.47 -16.78
N LEU A 191 7.70 -5.06 -15.58
CA LEU A 191 6.52 -5.50 -14.84
C LEU A 191 5.47 -4.39 -14.85
N HIS A 192 4.21 -4.76 -15.09
CA HIS A 192 3.04 -3.96 -14.78
C HIS A 192 2.28 -4.61 -13.64
N ILE A 193 1.87 -3.81 -12.65
CA ILE A 193 1.04 -4.26 -11.54
C ILE A 193 0.11 -3.14 -11.08
N GLU A 194 -1.18 -3.47 -10.92
CA GLU A 194 -2.14 -2.57 -10.30
C GLU A 194 -2.40 -2.97 -8.85
N PHE A 195 -2.53 -1.97 -7.98
CA PHE A 195 -2.82 -2.17 -6.57
C PHE A 195 -3.85 -1.15 -6.07
N ARG A 196 -4.54 -1.51 -4.99
CA ARG A 196 -5.46 -0.63 -4.27
C ARG A 196 -5.30 -0.81 -2.77
N THR A 197 -5.01 0.27 -2.08
CA THR A 197 -4.91 0.31 -0.63
C THR A 197 -6.31 0.47 0.00
N PRO A 198 -6.54 -0.09 1.20
CA PRO A 198 -7.79 0.13 1.93
C PRO A 198 -7.85 1.55 2.49
N PHE A 199 -9.07 2.03 2.75
CA PHE A 199 -9.26 3.26 3.52
C PHE A 199 -9.19 2.94 5.02
N GLN A 200 -8.18 3.50 5.69
CA GLN A 200 -7.91 3.30 7.13
C GLN A 200 -7.57 4.64 7.80
N PRO A 201 -8.53 5.59 7.87
CA PRO A 201 -8.25 6.97 8.23
C PRO A 201 -7.74 7.15 9.66
N THR A 202 -8.01 6.21 10.57
CA THR A 202 -7.50 6.24 11.95
C THR A 202 -6.14 5.56 12.11
N ALA A 203 -5.61 4.91 11.06
CA ALA A 203 -4.29 4.31 11.08
C ALA A 203 -3.21 5.34 10.69
N GLY A 204 -1.98 5.11 11.13
CA GLY A 204 -0.83 5.97 10.86
C GLY A 204 0.45 5.17 10.63
N GLY A 205 1.45 5.84 10.08
CA GLY A 205 2.75 5.25 9.77
C GLY A 205 2.64 3.96 8.93
N GLN A 206 3.47 2.98 9.26
CA GLN A 206 3.50 1.66 8.59
C GLN A 206 2.26 0.79 8.86
N GLY A 207 1.31 1.24 9.68
CA GLY A 207 0.04 0.55 9.91
C GLY A 207 -1.06 0.92 8.93
N ARG A 208 -0.85 1.90 8.04
CA ARG A 208 -1.88 2.47 7.16
C ARG A 208 -1.73 1.96 5.73
N GLY A 209 -2.46 0.88 5.40
CA GLY A 209 -2.54 0.35 4.04
C GLY A 209 -1.24 -0.27 3.53
N ASN A 210 -0.43 -0.82 4.43
CA ASN A 210 0.91 -1.32 4.15
C ASN A 210 0.91 -2.71 3.48
N SER A 211 1.74 -2.84 2.45
CA SER A 211 2.16 -4.04 1.74
C SER A 211 3.47 -3.71 1.00
N GLY A 212 3.88 -4.52 0.04
CA GLY A 212 5.07 -4.23 -0.76
C GLY A 212 5.14 -5.13 -1.98
N VAL A 213 5.64 -4.57 -3.08
CA VAL A 213 5.97 -5.34 -4.29
C VAL A 213 7.47 -5.62 -4.24
N TYR A 214 7.83 -6.82 -3.80
CA TYR A 214 9.20 -7.30 -3.81
C TYR A 214 9.55 -7.80 -5.20
N VAL A 215 10.53 -7.16 -5.81
CA VAL A 215 11.08 -7.45 -7.13
C VAL A 215 12.46 -8.04 -6.92
N CYS A 216 12.62 -9.35 -7.15
CA CYS A 216 13.88 -10.05 -6.89
C CYS A 216 14.42 -9.83 -5.45
N GLY A 217 13.53 -9.79 -4.45
CA GLY A 217 13.91 -9.55 -3.06
C GLY A 217 14.18 -8.07 -2.70
N ARG A 218 13.87 -7.12 -3.59
CA ARG A 218 13.84 -5.69 -3.27
C ARG A 218 12.45 -5.10 -3.31
N GLU A 219 12.06 -4.45 -2.21
CA GLU A 219 10.73 -3.89 -2.04
C GLU A 219 10.61 -2.52 -2.70
N VAL A 220 9.69 -2.43 -3.66
CA VAL A 220 9.01 -1.19 -4.00
C VAL A 220 7.79 -1.09 -3.09
N GLN A 221 7.83 -0.12 -2.19
CA GLN A 221 6.89 -0.03 -1.08
C GLN A 221 5.46 0.25 -1.53
N VAL A 222 4.48 -0.42 -0.91
CA VAL A 222 3.04 -0.12 -1.07
C VAL A 222 2.49 0.35 0.26
N LEU A 223 2.01 1.59 0.32
CA LEU A 223 1.46 2.17 1.54
C LEU A 223 0.37 3.17 1.18
N ASP A 224 -0.62 3.41 2.04
CA ASP A 224 -1.45 4.60 1.90
C ASP A 224 -0.64 5.83 2.34
N SER A 225 0.11 6.38 1.38
CA SER A 225 0.96 7.55 1.55
C SER A 225 0.31 8.84 1.05
N PHE A 226 -1.01 8.85 0.85
CA PHE A 226 -1.72 10.03 0.35
C PHE A 226 -1.53 11.23 1.29
N GLY A 227 -1.01 12.33 0.76
CA GLY A 227 -0.67 13.54 1.50
C GLY A 227 0.62 13.48 2.33
N LEU A 228 1.31 12.33 2.38
CA LEU A 228 2.60 12.21 3.05
C LEU A 228 3.75 12.81 2.23
N LYS A 229 4.98 12.71 2.73
CA LYS A 229 6.16 13.35 2.16
C LYS A 229 6.73 12.58 0.95
N GLY A 230 6.62 11.26 0.93
CA GLY A 230 7.31 10.37 0.00
C GLY A 230 8.68 9.97 0.52
N GLU A 231 8.74 9.38 1.72
CA GLU A 231 10.00 8.83 2.27
C GLU A 231 10.35 7.46 1.67
N ASN A 232 11.55 6.95 1.96
CA ASN A 232 12.01 5.65 1.42
C ASN A 232 11.19 4.45 1.90
N ASN A 233 10.42 4.57 2.97
CA ASN A 233 9.51 3.57 3.52
C ASN A 233 8.02 3.93 3.28
N GLU A 234 7.75 4.90 2.42
CA GLU A 234 6.42 5.26 1.95
C GLU A 234 6.21 4.78 0.50
N CYS A 235 4.97 4.86 -0.01
CA CYS A 235 4.59 4.26 -1.28
C CYS A 235 5.48 4.71 -2.45
N GLY A 236 5.99 3.74 -3.21
CA GLY A 236 6.93 3.96 -4.29
C GLY A 236 8.39 4.09 -3.85
N GLY A 237 8.69 4.16 -2.55
CA GLY A 237 10.06 4.10 -2.02
C GLY A 237 10.71 2.75 -2.30
N ILE A 238 12.02 2.78 -2.57
CA ILE A 238 12.85 1.58 -2.49
C ILE A 238 13.19 1.42 -1.00
N TYR A 239 12.56 0.45 -0.36
CA TYR A 239 12.48 0.37 1.11
C TYR A 239 13.87 0.46 1.77
N SER A 240 14.01 1.39 2.72
CA SER A 240 15.27 1.67 3.45
C SER A 240 16.46 2.14 2.59
N GLU A 241 16.29 2.36 1.28
CA GLU A 241 17.38 2.73 0.38
C GLU A 241 17.17 4.11 -0.25
N ARG A 242 16.00 4.37 -0.84
CA ARG A 242 15.78 5.58 -1.63
C ARG A 242 14.31 6.04 -1.62
N ALA A 243 14.10 7.30 -1.26
CA ALA A 243 12.82 7.99 -1.39
C ALA A 243 12.44 8.20 -2.86
N PRO A 244 11.16 8.08 -3.25
CA PRO A 244 10.72 8.44 -4.59
C PRO A 244 10.96 9.94 -4.86
N ASN A 245 11.28 10.29 -6.10
CA ASN A 245 11.48 11.70 -6.48
C ASN A 245 10.23 12.56 -6.22
N VAL A 246 9.05 11.95 -6.27
CA VAL A 246 7.75 12.57 -5.96
C VAL A 246 6.82 11.51 -5.37
N ASN A 247 6.09 11.87 -4.31
CA ASN A 247 5.00 11.04 -3.80
C ASN A 247 3.81 11.09 -4.77
N MET A 248 3.64 10.02 -5.55
CA MET A 248 2.56 9.87 -6.53
C MET A 248 1.42 8.98 -6.05
N CYS A 249 1.33 8.74 -4.73
CA CYS A 249 0.24 7.99 -4.15
C CYS A 249 -1.08 8.75 -4.28
N TYR A 250 -2.04 8.16 -4.97
CA TYR A 250 -3.43 8.63 -4.97
C TYR A 250 -4.13 8.27 -3.64
N PRO A 251 -5.31 8.86 -3.36
CA PRO A 251 -6.10 8.49 -2.19
C PRO A 251 -6.38 6.97 -2.12
N PRO A 252 -6.54 6.39 -0.93
CA PRO A 252 -6.92 4.99 -0.78
C PRO A 252 -8.26 4.70 -1.47
N LEU A 253 -8.50 3.42 -1.77
CA LEU A 253 -9.60 2.91 -2.59
C LEU A 253 -9.57 3.32 -4.08
N VAL A 254 -8.59 4.12 -4.51
CA VAL A 254 -8.31 4.36 -5.92
C VAL A 254 -7.28 3.35 -6.41
N TRP A 255 -7.48 2.80 -7.60
CA TRP A 255 -6.50 1.92 -8.24
C TRP A 255 -5.28 2.71 -8.71
N GLN A 256 -4.12 2.15 -8.45
CA GLN A 256 -2.82 2.73 -8.74
C GLN A 256 -1.98 1.73 -9.53
N THR A 257 -1.01 2.21 -10.30
CA THR A 257 -0.12 1.36 -11.09
C THR A 257 1.33 1.54 -10.69
N PHE A 258 2.07 0.43 -10.67
CA PHE A 258 3.51 0.45 -10.82
C PHE A 258 3.89 -0.17 -12.16
N ASP A 259 4.75 0.53 -12.88
CA ASP A 259 5.46 0.02 -14.05
C ASP A 259 6.96 -0.02 -13.67
N ILE A 260 7.51 -1.23 -13.55
CA ILE A 260 8.82 -1.47 -12.94
C ILE A 260 9.74 -2.17 -13.95
N GLU A 261 10.89 -1.60 -14.22
CA GLU A 261 11.96 -2.29 -14.93
C GLU A 261 13.00 -2.80 -13.94
N HIS A 262 13.32 -4.09 -14.02
CA HIS A 262 14.43 -4.69 -13.31
C HIS A 262 15.48 -5.18 -14.31
N ARG A 263 16.75 -4.85 -14.07
CA ARG A 263 17.89 -5.32 -14.86
C ARG A 263 18.94 -5.89 -13.91
N ALA A 264 19.38 -7.11 -14.18
CA ALA A 264 20.56 -7.66 -13.54
C ALA A 264 21.78 -6.76 -13.79
N GLY A 265 22.67 -6.68 -12.82
CA GLY A 265 23.96 -6.04 -12.97
C GLY A 265 24.76 -6.69 -14.10
N LYS A 266 25.72 -5.94 -14.62
CA LYS A 266 26.63 -6.49 -15.64
C LYS A 266 27.67 -7.39 -14.96
N VAL A 267 28.07 -8.44 -15.66
CA VAL A 267 29.23 -9.25 -15.26
C VAL A 267 30.47 -8.50 -15.73
N ASP A 268 31.38 -8.24 -14.80
CA ASP A 268 32.67 -7.65 -15.11
C ASP A 268 33.49 -8.63 -15.98
N PRO A 269 33.96 -8.21 -17.16
CA PRO A 269 34.65 -9.11 -18.09
C PRO A 269 36.00 -9.58 -17.58
N GLU A 270 36.67 -8.83 -16.71
CA GLU A 270 37.99 -9.15 -16.16
C GLU A 270 37.86 -10.00 -14.91
N THR A 271 37.07 -9.53 -13.93
CA THR A 271 36.97 -10.17 -12.61
C THR A 271 35.92 -11.27 -12.55
N LYS A 272 35.07 -11.39 -13.58
CA LYS A 272 33.88 -12.26 -13.64
C LYS A 272 32.88 -12.03 -12.51
N LYS A 273 33.02 -10.93 -11.75
CA LYS A 273 32.10 -10.58 -10.66
C LYS A 273 30.80 -10.03 -11.23
N GLN A 274 29.69 -10.49 -10.66
CA GLN A 274 28.35 -10.02 -10.97
C GLN A 274 28.10 -8.69 -10.24
N GLY A 275 27.79 -7.62 -10.98
CA GLY A 275 27.41 -6.32 -10.42
C GLY A 275 26.02 -6.31 -9.79
N SER A 276 25.69 -5.19 -9.14
CA SER A 276 24.40 -4.92 -8.51
C SER A 276 23.28 -4.74 -9.54
N PRO A 277 22.05 -5.22 -9.27
CA PRO A 277 20.91 -4.99 -10.14
C PRO A 277 20.48 -3.51 -10.12
N ARG A 278 19.72 -3.14 -11.14
CA ARG A 278 19.19 -1.78 -11.32
C ARG A 278 17.68 -1.80 -11.50
N ILE A 279 17.02 -0.77 -10.96
CA ILE A 279 15.56 -0.62 -11.01
C ILE A 279 15.15 0.75 -11.53
N THR A 280 14.13 0.76 -12.38
CA THR A 280 13.38 1.97 -12.78
C THR A 280 11.94 1.76 -12.37
N VAL A 281 11.31 2.76 -11.76
CA VAL A 281 9.93 2.67 -11.28
C VAL A 281 9.14 3.88 -11.73
N ARG A 282 7.99 3.63 -12.36
CA ARG A 282 6.94 4.63 -12.57
C ARG A 282 5.77 4.31 -11.66
N HIS A 283 5.23 5.33 -11.01
CA HIS A 283 4.02 5.24 -10.18
C HIS A 283 2.95 6.13 -10.80
N ASN A 284 1.84 5.52 -11.20
CA ASN A 284 0.77 6.21 -11.93
C ASN A 284 1.30 6.95 -13.18
N GLY A 285 2.19 6.29 -13.94
CA GLY A 285 2.83 6.83 -15.15
C GLY A 285 4.00 7.80 -14.92
N VAL A 286 4.18 8.32 -13.70
CA VAL A 286 5.25 9.29 -13.38
C VAL A 286 6.52 8.57 -12.96
N LEU A 287 7.66 8.96 -13.53
CA LEU A 287 8.98 8.41 -13.19
C LEU A 287 9.40 8.85 -11.78
N ILE A 288 9.44 7.90 -10.84
CA ILE A 288 9.80 8.17 -9.44
C ILE A 288 11.19 7.64 -9.06
N HIS A 289 11.70 6.67 -9.81
CA HIS A 289 13.06 6.14 -9.73
C HIS A 289 13.58 5.86 -11.14
N GLU A 290 14.78 6.35 -11.45
CA GLU A 290 15.40 6.17 -12.76
C GLU A 290 16.73 5.43 -12.62
N ASN A 291 16.80 4.22 -13.18
CA ASN A 291 18.01 3.41 -13.30
C ASN A 291 18.83 3.31 -12.00
N VAL A 292 18.16 3.12 -10.87
CA VAL A 292 18.75 3.13 -9.53
C VAL A 292 19.50 1.83 -9.31
N GLU A 293 20.79 1.91 -8.97
CA GLU A 293 21.54 0.76 -8.49
C GLU A 293 21.10 0.37 -7.09
N LEU A 294 20.72 -0.90 -6.93
CA LEU A 294 20.20 -1.43 -5.68
C LEU A 294 21.36 -1.89 -4.78
N LYS A 295 21.27 -1.57 -3.48
CA LYS A 295 22.27 -2.02 -2.49
C LYS A 295 21.99 -3.45 -2.00
N GLY A 296 20.78 -3.96 -2.22
CA GLY A 296 20.36 -5.33 -1.94
C GLY A 296 19.39 -5.86 -3.00
N GLY A 297 18.86 -7.06 -2.79
CA GLY A 297 18.10 -7.79 -3.82
C GLY A 297 19.00 -8.58 -4.77
N GLY A 298 18.38 -9.52 -5.48
CA GLY A 298 19.06 -10.45 -6.37
C GLY A 298 19.03 -10.00 -7.82
N ASN A 299 20.02 -10.44 -8.59
CA ASN A 299 20.02 -10.29 -10.04
C ASN A 299 18.91 -11.10 -10.73
N GLN A 300 18.33 -12.07 -10.03
CA GLN A 300 17.20 -12.88 -10.46
C GLN A 300 16.42 -13.30 -9.21
N GLY A 301 15.09 -13.37 -9.31
CA GLY A 301 14.24 -13.82 -8.21
C GLY A 301 12.76 -13.76 -8.52
N ASN A 302 11.95 -14.19 -7.56
CA ASN A 302 10.49 -14.12 -7.67
C ASN A 302 9.99 -12.68 -7.49
N LEU A 303 8.71 -12.49 -7.82
CA LEU A 303 7.94 -11.38 -7.26
C LEU A 303 7.25 -11.84 -5.97
N HIS A 304 7.18 -10.98 -4.96
CA HIS A 304 6.44 -11.26 -3.73
C HIS A 304 5.59 -10.06 -3.31
N LEU A 305 4.35 -10.32 -2.94
CA LEU A 305 3.37 -9.35 -2.45
C LEU A 305 3.25 -9.50 -0.94
N GLN A 306 3.81 -8.56 -0.19
CA GLN A 306 3.95 -8.67 1.25
C GLN A 306 2.61 -8.58 1.98
N ASN A 307 2.41 -9.40 3.01
CA ASN A 307 1.33 -9.23 3.96
C ASN A 307 1.81 -8.51 5.23
N HIS A 308 1.33 -7.29 5.41
CA HIS A 308 1.55 -6.50 6.62
C HIS A 308 0.26 -6.29 7.43
N GLY A 309 -0.68 -7.24 7.35
CA GLY A 309 -1.94 -7.20 8.08
C GLY A 309 -2.99 -6.24 7.53
N ASN A 310 -2.74 -5.62 6.37
CA ASN A 310 -3.69 -4.72 5.69
C ASN A 310 -4.29 -5.38 4.44
N PRO A 311 -5.59 -5.19 4.16
CA PRO A 311 -6.26 -5.79 3.01
C PRO A 311 -5.98 -5.01 1.71
N VAL A 312 -4.70 -4.88 1.35
CA VAL A 312 -4.29 -4.43 0.01
C VAL A 312 -4.65 -5.51 -1.01
N VAL A 313 -5.12 -5.09 -2.17
CA VAL A 313 -5.49 -5.99 -3.27
C VAL A 313 -4.78 -5.58 -4.55
N TYR A 314 -4.55 -6.57 -5.41
CA TYR A 314 -3.82 -6.44 -6.66
C TYR A 314 -4.64 -6.97 -7.83
N ARG A 315 -4.40 -6.43 -9.02
CA ARG A 315 -4.95 -6.95 -10.27
C ARG A 315 -4.04 -6.61 -11.45
N ASN A 316 -4.38 -7.16 -12.62
CA ASN A 316 -3.70 -6.88 -13.89
C ASN A 316 -2.17 -6.94 -13.74
N VAL A 317 -1.66 -8.12 -13.42
CA VAL A 317 -0.24 -8.34 -13.17
C VAL A 317 0.35 -9.12 -14.34
N TRP A 318 1.30 -8.52 -15.03
CA TRP A 318 1.99 -9.15 -16.15
C TRP A 318 3.39 -8.58 -16.29
N LEU A 319 4.28 -9.33 -16.93
CA LEU A 319 5.62 -8.86 -17.23
C LEU A 319 6.09 -9.30 -18.61
N VAL A 320 7.05 -8.57 -19.14
CA VAL A 320 7.79 -8.92 -20.36
C VAL A 320 9.24 -9.16 -19.96
N GLU A 321 9.74 -10.37 -20.18
CA GLU A 321 11.16 -10.65 -20.02
C GLU A 321 11.95 -9.96 -21.14
N VAL A 322 13.02 -9.27 -20.78
CA VAL A 322 13.92 -8.65 -21.75
C VAL A 322 15.23 -9.42 -21.77
N LYS A 323 15.84 -9.54 -22.96
CA LYS A 323 17.10 -10.26 -23.11
C LYS A 323 18.26 -9.45 -22.53
#